data_AF-A0A2I0ICF8-F1
#
_entry.id   AF-A0A2I0ICF8-F1
#
_cell.length_a   1.000
_cell.length_b   1.000
_cell.length_c   1.000
_cell.angle_alpha   90.00
_cell.angle_beta   90.00
_cell.angle_gamma   90.00
#
_symmetry.space_group_name_H-M   'P 1'
#
loop_
_entity.id
_entity.type
_entity.pdbx_description
1 polymer ?
#
loop_
_entity_poly.entity_id
_entity_poly.type
_entity_poly.pdbx_seq_one_letter_code
_entity_poly.pdbx_strand_id
1 'polypeptide(L)'
;MYFLLKLSFLKGDDGFKMNEVLVSLWYIMGLWPLVYSMLLLPTGRSSKRSIPVWPFLVLSFAGGVYALLPYFVLWTPPSPPTEEHELKKWPFNFLESKITAAGLLAGGLGIFGYAALANADVWKEFYQYFRESRLVHVTCLDFSLLSAFVPFWIYNDMTSRKWYDKGFWLLPLSLVPFLGPALYLVLRPTVSASLSLSGPAASEQE
;
A
#
# COMPACT_ATOMS: atom_id res chain seq x y z
N MET A 1 21.49 14.12 -8.01
CA MET A 1 20.47 14.55 -9.00
C MET A 1 20.41 13.62 -10.22
N TYR A 2 21.53 13.34 -10.90
CA TYR A 2 21.58 12.44 -12.07
C TYR A 2 20.85 11.09 -11.87
N PHE A 3 21.15 10.37 -10.78
CA PHE A 3 20.53 9.06 -10.49
C PHE A 3 19.01 9.12 -10.32
N LEU A 4 18.48 10.17 -9.68
CA LEU A 4 17.03 10.34 -9.50
C LEU A 4 16.34 10.59 -10.85
N LEU A 5 16.93 11.44 -11.69
CA LEU A 5 16.41 11.70 -13.03
C LEU A 5 16.38 10.42 -13.88
N LYS A 6 17.40 9.56 -13.72
CA LYS A 6 17.46 8.29 -14.42
C LYS A 6 16.41 7.28 -13.91
N LEU A 7 16.22 7.19 -12.60
CA LEU A 7 15.17 6.37 -11.97
C LEU A 7 13.76 6.82 -12.37
N SER A 8 13.56 8.12 -12.58
CA SER A 8 12.28 8.66 -13.02
C SER A 8 12.10 8.64 -14.55
N PHE A 9 12.99 7.97 -15.30
CA PHE A 9 13.04 8.00 -16.78
C PHE A 9 13.13 9.41 -17.41
N LEU A 10 13.47 10.44 -16.62
CA LEU A 10 13.65 11.81 -17.07
C LEU A 10 14.98 12.02 -17.80
N LYS A 11 15.90 11.04 -17.69
CA LYS A 11 17.15 10.99 -18.46
C LYS A 11 17.18 9.71 -19.29
N GLY A 12 17.38 9.87 -20.61
CA GLY A 12 17.41 8.78 -21.59
C GLY A 12 18.62 7.84 -21.45
N ASP A 13 18.64 6.81 -22.28
CA ASP A 13 19.68 5.76 -22.26
C ASP A 13 21.03 6.33 -22.70
N ASP A 14 21.95 6.46 -21.74
CA ASP A 14 23.34 6.88 -21.94
C ASP A 14 24.32 5.71 -21.79
N GLY A 15 23.83 4.46 -21.86
CA GLY A 15 24.62 3.24 -21.75
C GLY A 15 24.99 2.82 -20.32
N PHE A 16 24.68 3.65 -19.31
CA PHE A 16 24.88 3.27 -17.91
C PHE A 16 23.73 2.37 -17.40
N LYS A 17 24.00 1.09 -17.16
CA LYS A 17 23.00 0.18 -16.60
C LYS A 17 22.85 0.40 -15.10
N MET A 18 21.63 0.71 -14.66
CA MET A 18 21.34 0.83 -13.23
C MET A 18 21.18 -0.55 -12.58
N ASN A 19 21.57 -0.64 -11.31
CA ASN A 19 21.37 -1.83 -10.50
C ASN A 19 19.88 -2.18 -10.42
N GLU A 20 19.54 -3.41 -10.84
CA GLU A 20 18.18 -3.88 -11.04
C GLU A 20 17.38 -3.89 -9.73
N VAL A 21 18.02 -4.28 -8.62
CA VAL A 21 17.41 -4.32 -7.29
C VAL A 21 17.07 -2.91 -6.80
N LEU A 22 17.97 -1.95 -7.04
CA LEU A 22 17.73 -0.55 -6.70
C LEU A 22 16.57 0.05 -7.52
N VAL A 23 16.51 -0.26 -8.82
CA VAL A 23 15.40 0.17 -9.69
C VAL A 23 14.08 -0.43 -9.20
N SER A 24 14.06 -1.72 -8.86
CA SER A 24 12.87 -2.36 -8.30
C SER A 24 12.43 -1.74 -6.97
N LEU A 25 13.37 -1.48 -6.06
CA LEU A 25 13.08 -0.80 -4.80
C LEU A 25 12.47 0.58 -5.05
N TRP A 26 13.01 1.35 -5.99
CA TRP A 26 12.48 2.66 -6.31
C TRP A 26 11.03 2.60 -6.84
N TYR A 27 10.73 1.68 -7.76
CA TYR A 27 9.38 1.56 -8.30
C TYR A 27 8.38 1.02 -7.29
N ILE A 28 8.77 0.06 -6.45
CA ILE A 28 7.86 -0.45 -5.42
C ILE A 28 7.52 0.65 -4.39
N MET A 29 8.47 1.52 -4.07
CA MET A 29 8.24 2.69 -3.22
C MET A 29 7.23 3.67 -3.81
N GLY A 30 7.22 3.85 -5.13
CA GLY A 30 6.19 4.65 -5.81
C GLY A 30 4.78 4.03 -5.76
N LEU A 31 4.67 2.71 -5.59
CA LEU A 31 3.39 2.00 -5.52
C LEU A 31 2.82 1.90 -4.09
N TRP A 32 3.66 1.97 -3.06
CA TRP A 32 3.23 1.89 -1.66
C TRP A 32 2.20 2.94 -1.23
N PRO A 33 2.33 4.24 -1.58
CA PRO A 33 1.32 5.25 -1.29
C PRO A 33 -0.07 4.89 -1.84
N LEU A 34 -0.14 4.16 -2.96
CA LEU A 34 -1.40 3.70 -3.53
C LEU A 34 -2.01 2.56 -2.69
N VAL A 35 -1.21 1.60 -2.22
CA VAL A 35 -1.67 0.57 -1.24
C VAL A 35 -2.26 1.25 0.00
N TYR A 36 -1.53 2.19 0.58
CA TYR A 36 -1.99 2.93 1.76
C TYR A 36 -3.20 3.81 1.47
N SER A 37 -3.32 4.40 0.28
CA SER A 37 -4.51 5.16 -0.12
C SER A 37 -5.75 4.26 -0.18
N MET A 38 -5.61 3.05 -0.73
CA MET A 38 -6.69 2.06 -0.82
C MET A 38 -7.14 1.52 0.54
N LEU A 39 -6.27 1.56 1.56
CA LEU A 39 -6.59 1.17 2.93
C LEU A 39 -7.11 2.35 3.77
N LEU A 40 -6.52 3.53 3.66
CA LEU A 40 -6.78 4.64 4.58
C LEU A 40 -7.94 5.54 4.17
N LEU A 41 -8.15 5.79 2.87
CA LEU A 41 -9.20 6.71 2.43
C LEU A 41 -10.61 6.13 2.61
N PRO A 42 -10.89 4.87 2.21
CA PRO A 42 -12.23 4.31 2.34
C PRO A 42 -12.61 3.98 3.79
N THR A 43 -11.66 3.47 4.57
CA THR A 43 -11.94 2.82 5.87
C THR A 43 -11.01 3.24 7.00
N GLY A 44 -9.99 4.07 6.75
CA GLY A 44 -9.03 4.55 7.76
C GLY A 44 -9.30 5.97 8.27
N ARG A 45 -10.47 6.57 7.97
CA ARG A 45 -10.85 7.90 8.48
C ARG A 45 -11.01 7.85 10.00
N SER A 46 -10.64 8.91 10.71
CA SER A 46 -10.87 8.98 12.17
C SER A 46 -12.22 9.64 12.46
N SER A 47 -13.06 8.99 13.27
CA SER A 47 -14.40 9.51 13.61
C SER A 47 -14.35 10.69 14.59
N LYS A 48 -13.40 10.68 15.53
CA LYS A 48 -13.34 11.64 16.64
C LYS A 48 -12.54 12.91 16.32
N ARG A 49 -11.59 12.84 15.38
CA ARG A 49 -10.72 13.95 15.00
C ARG A 49 -10.71 14.07 13.48
N SER A 50 -11.34 15.13 12.95
CA SER A 50 -11.48 15.39 11.51
C SER A 50 -10.15 15.82 10.86
N ILE A 51 -9.09 15.03 11.04
CA ILE A 51 -7.81 15.25 10.36
C ILE A 51 -7.90 14.54 9.00
N PRO A 52 -7.78 15.29 7.88
CA PRO A 52 -7.77 14.67 6.57
C PRO A 52 -6.49 13.84 6.38
N VAL A 53 -6.63 12.60 5.92
CA VAL A 53 -5.48 11.71 5.64
C VAL A 53 -4.78 12.01 4.31
N TRP A 54 -5.50 12.63 3.37
CA TRP A 54 -5.01 12.85 2.01
C TRP A 54 -3.70 13.68 1.92
N PRO A 55 -3.42 14.70 2.76
CA PRO A 55 -2.16 15.43 2.66
C PRO A 55 -0.97 14.52 2.99
N PHE A 56 -1.12 13.65 4.00
CA PHE A 56 -0.09 12.69 4.39
C PHE A 56 0.14 11.62 3.31
N LEU A 57 -0.92 11.20 2.62
CA LEU A 57 -0.83 10.29 1.47
C LEU A 57 -0.16 10.92 0.25
N VAL A 58 -0.44 12.19 -0.06
CA VAL A 58 0.24 12.89 -1.16
C VAL A 58 1.71 13.09 -0.83
N LEU A 59 2.02 13.49 0.42
CA LEU A 59 3.40 13.66 0.87
C LEU A 59 4.17 12.33 0.93
N SER A 60 3.50 11.19 1.13
CA SER A 60 4.17 9.88 1.18
C SER A 60 4.72 9.42 -0.16
N PHE A 61 4.31 10.00 -1.30
CA PHE A 61 4.98 9.75 -2.59
C PHE A 61 6.44 10.23 -2.59
N ALA A 62 6.79 11.21 -1.76
CA ALA A 62 8.16 11.71 -1.63
C ALA A 62 8.81 11.31 -0.30
N GLY A 63 8.05 11.37 0.80
CA GLY A 63 8.54 11.12 2.16
C GLY A 63 8.22 9.73 2.71
N GLY A 64 7.54 8.87 1.95
CA GLY A 64 7.15 7.52 2.35
C GLY A 64 6.43 7.45 3.69
N VAL A 65 6.78 6.45 4.50
CA VAL A 65 6.20 6.23 5.84
C VAL A 65 6.40 7.43 6.75
N TYR A 66 7.50 8.17 6.61
CA TYR A 66 7.80 9.29 7.49
C TYR A 66 6.76 10.41 7.36
N ALA A 67 6.14 10.54 6.18
CA ALA A 67 5.00 11.42 5.97
C ALA A 67 3.69 10.85 6.54
N LEU A 68 3.54 9.53 6.63
CA LEU A 68 2.35 8.87 7.17
C LEU A 68 2.35 8.75 8.70
N LEU A 69 3.52 8.65 9.33
CA LEU A 69 3.66 8.47 10.78
C LEU A 69 2.89 9.50 11.61
N PRO A 70 2.91 10.82 11.31
CA PRO A 70 2.11 11.78 12.05
C PRO A 70 0.61 11.45 12.02
N TYR A 71 0.09 10.98 10.89
CA TYR A 71 -1.30 10.54 10.80
C TYR A 71 -1.54 9.30 11.67
N PHE A 72 -0.64 8.32 11.66
CA PHE A 72 -0.80 7.09 12.45
C PHE A 72 -0.85 7.38 13.96
N VAL A 73 -0.07 8.34 14.43
CA VAL A 73 -0.07 8.78 15.84
C VAL A 73 -1.34 9.55 16.21
N LEU A 74 -1.86 10.36 15.28
CA LEU A 74 -3.05 11.19 15.51
C LEU A 74 -4.37 10.45 15.26
N TRP A 75 -4.32 9.30 14.60
CA TRP A 75 -5.47 8.50 14.24
C TRP A 75 -6.13 7.90 15.49
N THR A 76 -7.45 8.04 15.57
CA THR A 76 -8.24 7.45 16.66
C THR A 76 -9.33 6.53 16.09
N PRO A 77 -9.44 5.28 16.58
CA PRO A 77 -10.55 4.39 16.26
C PRO A 77 -11.83 4.84 16.99
N PRO A 78 -13.03 4.44 16.52
CA PRO A 78 -13.32 3.64 15.33
C PRO A 78 -13.42 4.48 14.05
N SER A 79 -13.31 3.82 12.90
CA SER A 79 -13.55 4.46 11.61
C SER A 79 -15.03 4.79 11.43
N PRO A 80 -15.39 5.99 10.94
CA PRO A 80 -16.78 6.34 10.68
C PRO A 80 -17.34 5.44 9.57
N PRO A 81 -18.65 5.10 9.60
CA PRO A 81 -19.29 4.37 8.52
C PRO A 81 -19.18 5.18 7.22
N THR A 82 -18.68 4.57 6.15
CA THR A 82 -18.59 5.22 4.85
C THR A 82 -19.85 4.93 4.05
N GLU A 83 -20.59 5.99 3.65
CA GLU A 83 -21.79 5.82 2.86
C GLU A 83 -21.48 5.42 1.41
N GLU A 84 -22.30 4.52 0.84
CA GLU A 84 -22.08 3.98 -0.51
C GLU A 84 -22.04 5.05 -1.60
N HIS A 85 -22.76 6.15 -1.40
CA HIS A 85 -22.83 7.24 -2.36
C HIS A 85 -21.50 8.02 -2.45
N GLU A 86 -20.70 8.05 -1.38
CA GLU A 86 -19.36 8.66 -1.39
C GLU A 86 -18.35 7.79 -2.13
N LEU A 87 -18.49 6.46 -2.04
CA LEU A 87 -17.57 5.50 -2.66
C LEU A 87 -17.65 5.47 -4.19
N LYS A 88 -18.76 5.91 -4.77
CA LYS A 88 -18.92 6.04 -6.23
C LYS A 88 -18.19 7.26 -6.79
N LYS A 89 -17.79 8.22 -5.96
CA LYS A 89 -17.09 9.43 -6.39
C LYS A 89 -15.59 9.15 -6.58
N TRP A 90 -14.97 9.90 -7.46
CA TRP A 90 -13.51 9.90 -7.58
C TRP A 90 -12.89 10.58 -6.35
N PRO A 91 -11.78 10.07 -5.76
CA PRO A 91 -10.99 8.91 -6.19
C PRO A 91 -11.42 7.56 -5.58
N PHE A 92 -12.46 7.50 -4.76
CA PHE A 92 -12.86 6.28 -4.04
C PHE A 92 -13.24 5.12 -4.97
N ASN A 93 -13.89 5.41 -6.09
CA ASN A 93 -14.23 4.39 -7.11
C ASN A 93 -12.97 3.68 -7.67
N PHE A 94 -11.88 4.43 -7.87
CA PHE A 94 -10.61 3.92 -8.34
C PHE A 94 -9.90 3.11 -7.24
N LEU A 95 -9.98 3.55 -5.98
CA LEU A 95 -9.37 2.89 -4.84
C LEU A 95 -10.10 1.59 -4.41
N GLU A 96 -11.41 1.49 -4.67
CA GLU A 96 -12.20 0.27 -4.46
C GLU A 96 -12.19 -0.67 -5.68
N SER A 97 -11.58 -0.26 -6.81
CA SER A 97 -11.57 -1.06 -8.04
C SER A 97 -10.69 -2.30 -7.93
N LYS A 98 -11.28 -3.46 -8.21
CA LYS A 98 -10.59 -4.76 -8.32
C LYS A 98 -9.55 -4.79 -9.42
N ILE A 99 -9.80 -4.09 -10.53
CA ILE A 99 -8.86 -4.01 -11.64
C ILE A 99 -7.61 -3.23 -11.22
N THR A 100 -7.79 -2.11 -10.50
CA THR A 100 -6.67 -1.34 -9.96
C THR A 100 -5.85 -2.17 -8.98
N ALA A 101 -6.51 -2.89 -8.06
CA ALA A 101 -5.83 -3.79 -7.13
C ALA A 101 -5.08 -4.92 -7.85
N ALA A 102 -5.68 -5.51 -8.90
CA ALA A 102 -5.05 -6.56 -9.69
C ALA A 102 -3.84 -6.03 -10.48
N GLY A 103 -3.95 -4.82 -11.05
CA GLY A 103 -2.83 -4.14 -11.69
C GLY A 103 -1.69 -3.85 -10.72
N LEU A 104 -2.01 -3.46 -9.48
CA LEU A 104 -1.03 -3.23 -8.42
C LEU A 104 -0.29 -4.52 -8.04
N LEU A 105 -1.02 -5.63 -7.90
CA LEU A 105 -0.45 -6.95 -7.63
C LEU A 105 0.42 -7.42 -8.80
N ALA A 106 -0.06 -7.30 -10.04
CA ALA A 106 0.70 -7.68 -11.24
C ALA A 106 1.98 -6.84 -11.40
N GLY A 107 1.88 -5.53 -11.19
CA GLY A 107 3.04 -4.62 -11.18
C GLY A 107 4.04 -5.00 -10.10
N GLY A 108 3.56 -5.28 -8.88
CA GLY A 108 4.38 -5.81 -7.80
C GLY A 108 5.10 -7.10 -8.17
N LEU A 109 4.38 -8.10 -8.66
CA LEU A 109 4.95 -9.37 -9.10
C LEU A 109 6.02 -9.18 -10.18
N GLY A 110 5.79 -8.29 -11.15
CA GLY A 110 6.77 -7.94 -12.18
C GLY A 110 8.04 -7.30 -11.59
N ILE A 111 7.88 -6.33 -10.68
CA ILE A 111 9.01 -5.63 -10.03
C ILE A 111 9.83 -6.56 -9.14
N PHE A 112 9.16 -7.39 -8.34
CA PHE A 112 9.83 -8.38 -7.49
C PHE A 112 10.49 -9.47 -8.34
N GLY A 113 9.84 -9.94 -9.41
CA GLY A 113 10.42 -10.87 -10.36
C GLY A 113 11.68 -10.32 -11.02
N TYR A 114 11.65 -9.05 -11.44
CA TYR A 114 12.82 -8.37 -12.01
C TYR A 114 14.01 -8.31 -11.05
N ALA A 115 13.78 -7.99 -9.77
CA ALA A 115 14.84 -8.02 -8.76
C ALA A 115 15.31 -9.45 -8.45
N ALA A 116 14.40 -10.40 -8.31
CA ALA A 116 14.71 -11.79 -7.95
C ALA A 116 15.53 -12.50 -9.03
N LEU A 117 15.32 -12.14 -10.30
CA LEU A 117 16.08 -12.66 -11.44
C LEU A 117 17.44 -11.96 -11.63
N ALA A 118 17.78 -10.96 -10.82
CA ALA A 118 19.08 -10.31 -10.89
C ALA A 118 20.20 -11.23 -10.39
N ASN A 119 21.38 -11.14 -11.02
CA ASN A 119 22.54 -11.96 -10.68
C ASN A 119 23.11 -11.64 -9.28
N ALA A 120 23.86 -12.58 -8.72
CA ALA A 120 24.47 -12.45 -7.39
C ALA A 120 25.36 -11.20 -7.24
N ASP A 121 26.09 -10.82 -8.30
CA ASP A 121 26.93 -9.61 -8.29
C ASP A 121 26.12 -8.33 -8.13
N VAL A 122 24.93 -8.26 -8.76
CA VAL A 122 23.99 -7.12 -8.63
C VAL A 122 23.49 -7.01 -7.19
N TRP A 123 23.15 -8.13 -6.56
CA TRP A 123 22.74 -8.16 -5.16
C TRP A 123 23.87 -7.74 -4.21
N LYS A 124 25.11 -8.16 -4.51
CA LYS A 124 26.30 -7.76 -3.73
C LYS A 124 26.57 -6.26 -3.84
N GLU A 125 26.46 -5.70 -5.04
CA GLU A 125 26.56 -4.26 -5.28
C GLU A 125 25.44 -3.49 -4.56
N PHE A 126 24.20 -4.00 -4.61
CA PHE A 126 23.08 -3.40 -3.89
C PHE A 126 23.32 -3.38 -2.37
N TYR A 127 23.90 -4.45 -1.81
CA TYR A 127 24.28 -4.48 -0.40
C TYR A 127 25.35 -3.44 -0.05
N GLN A 128 26.30 -3.15 -0.95
CA GLN A 128 27.24 -2.05 -0.79
C GLN A 128 26.51 -0.70 -0.78
N TYR A 129 25.57 -0.48 -1.72
CA TYR A 129 24.73 0.72 -1.73
C TYR A 129 23.93 0.90 -0.45
N PHE A 130 23.34 -0.17 0.08
CA PHE A 130 22.62 -0.14 1.35
C PHE A 130 23.50 0.30 2.52
N ARG A 131 24.79 -0.04 2.51
CA ARG A 131 25.73 0.34 3.58
C ARG A 131 26.32 1.73 3.42
N GLU A 132 26.63 2.12 2.19
CA GLU A 132 27.41 3.32 1.90
C GLU A 132 26.53 4.53 1.54
N SER A 133 25.37 4.29 0.91
CA SER A 133 24.45 5.35 0.50
C SER A 133 23.37 5.58 1.53
N ARG A 134 23.42 6.75 2.18
CA ARG A 134 22.38 7.18 3.14
C ARG A 134 20.98 7.18 2.52
N LEU A 135 20.86 7.55 1.25
CA LEU A 135 19.56 7.57 0.56
C LEU A 135 18.99 6.15 0.43
N VAL A 136 19.77 5.20 -0.09
CA VAL A 136 19.34 3.81 -0.26
C VAL A 136 19.01 3.19 1.09
N HIS A 137 19.84 3.45 2.11
CA HIS A 137 19.60 2.98 3.46
C HIS A 137 18.25 3.46 4.03
N VAL A 138 17.98 4.77 3.94
CA VAL A 138 16.71 5.37 4.40
C VAL A 138 15.52 4.83 3.63
N THR A 139 15.65 4.63 2.31
CA THR A 139 14.60 4.03 1.46
C THR A 139 14.31 2.57 1.84
N CYS A 140 15.34 1.78 2.18
CA CYS A 140 15.13 0.42 2.68
C CYS A 140 14.42 0.42 4.04
N LEU A 141 14.80 1.32 4.96
CA LEU A 141 14.10 1.46 6.24
C LEU A 141 12.64 1.86 6.05
N ASP A 142 12.39 2.80 5.15
CA ASP A 142 11.04 3.23 4.77
C ASP A 142 10.21 2.06 4.23
N PHE A 143 10.74 1.31 3.27
CA PHE A 143 10.12 0.08 2.75
C PHE A 143 9.80 -0.93 3.86
N SER A 144 10.74 -1.17 4.78
CA SER A 144 10.54 -2.07 5.91
C SER A 144 9.45 -1.59 6.86
N LEU A 145 9.42 -0.29 7.16
CA LEU A 145 8.40 0.30 8.04
C LEU A 145 7.00 0.28 7.39
N LEU A 146 6.89 0.63 6.10
CA LEU A 146 5.63 0.48 5.34
C LEU A 146 5.14 -0.97 5.36
N SER A 147 6.05 -1.93 5.23
CA SER A 147 5.74 -3.36 5.32
C SER A 147 5.36 -3.81 6.73
N ALA A 148 5.94 -3.20 7.76
CA ALA A 148 5.63 -3.54 9.15
C ALA A 148 4.28 -2.97 9.63
N PHE A 149 3.90 -1.78 9.15
CA PHE A 149 2.63 -1.15 9.55
C PHE A 149 1.41 -1.64 8.78
N VAL A 150 1.59 -2.14 7.55
CA VAL A 150 0.44 -2.50 6.70
C VAL A 150 -0.45 -3.63 7.25
N PRO A 151 0.04 -4.66 7.97
CA PRO A 151 -0.84 -5.68 8.57
C PRO A 151 -1.89 -5.09 9.51
N PHE A 152 -1.50 -4.08 10.30
CA PHE A 152 -2.42 -3.36 11.18
C PHE A 152 -3.53 -2.66 10.39
N TRP A 153 -3.19 -1.98 9.30
CA TRP A 153 -4.17 -1.29 8.47
C TRP A 153 -5.07 -2.24 7.68
N ILE A 154 -4.56 -3.41 7.29
CA ILE A 154 -5.37 -4.49 6.70
C ILE A 154 -6.35 -5.05 7.72
N TYR A 155 -5.92 -5.29 8.95
CA TYR A 155 -6.82 -5.69 10.04
C TYR A 155 -7.92 -4.65 10.25
N ASN A 156 -7.56 -3.36 10.33
CA ASN A 156 -8.53 -2.27 10.46
C ASN A 156 -9.53 -2.22 9.28
N ASP A 157 -9.05 -2.30 8.03
CA ASP A 157 -9.92 -2.34 6.85
C ASP A 157 -10.85 -3.58 6.88
N MET A 158 -10.34 -4.75 7.24
CA MET A 158 -11.11 -6.00 7.30
C MET A 158 -12.22 -5.95 8.37
N THR A 159 -11.93 -5.41 9.56
CA THR A 159 -12.91 -5.22 10.62
C THR A 159 -13.98 -4.19 10.24
N SER A 160 -13.60 -3.07 9.62
CA SER A 160 -14.54 -2.05 9.14
C SER A 160 -15.52 -2.59 8.09
N ARG A 161 -15.08 -3.56 7.28
CA ARG A 161 -15.89 -4.28 6.28
C ARG A 161 -16.68 -5.46 6.85
N LYS A 162 -16.59 -5.72 8.16
CA LYS A 162 -17.18 -6.90 8.84
C LYS A 162 -16.80 -8.22 8.14
N TRP A 163 -15.57 -8.30 7.63
CA TRP A 163 -15.09 -9.45 6.85
C TRP A 163 -14.04 -10.27 7.60
N TYR A 164 -13.88 -10.03 8.91
CA TYR A 164 -12.83 -10.66 9.71
C TYR A 164 -12.92 -12.20 9.70
N ASP A 165 -14.09 -12.76 9.99
CA ASP A 165 -14.27 -14.22 10.15
C ASP A 165 -13.95 -15.02 8.88
N LYS A 166 -14.11 -14.41 7.71
CA LYS A 166 -13.84 -15.04 6.41
C LYS A 166 -12.45 -14.72 5.87
N GLY A 167 -11.94 -13.52 6.18
CA GLY A 167 -10.71 -12.98 5.62
C GLY A 167 -9.46 -13.16 6.48
N PHE A 168 -9.58 -13.60 7.74
CA PHE A 168 -8.46 -13.58 8.70
C PHE A 168 -7.20 -14.32 8.22
N TRP A 169 -7.35 -15.36 7.40
CA TRP A 169 -6.24 -16.13 6.84
C TRP A 169 -5.32 -15.31 5.91
N LEU A 170 -5.79 -14.17 5.41
CA LEU A 170 -4.99 -13.22 4.63
C LEU A 170 -4.09 -12.33 5.49
N LEU A 171 -4.38 -12.21 6.79
CA LEU A 171 -3.62 -11.34 7.67
C LEU A 171 -2.15 -11.79 7.81
N PRO A 172 -1.83 -13.09 8.05
CA PRO A 172 -0.44 -13.55 8.00
C PRO A 172 0.23 -13.30 6.65
N LEU A 173 -0.52 -13.39 5.55
CA LEU A 173 0.00 -13.19 4.20
C LEU A 173 0.46 -11.75 3.95
N SER A 174 -0.12 -10.78 4.68
CA SER A 174 0.30 -9.38 4.64
C SER A 174 1.71 -9.11 5.16
N LEU A 175 2.34 -10.08 5.84
CA LEU A 175 3.74 -10.03 6.23
C LEU A 175 4.70 -10.17 5.04
N VAL A 176 4.22 -10.66 3.89
CA VAL A 176 4.98 -10.64 2.64
C VAL A 176 4.98 -9.21 2.10
N PRO A 177 6.13 -8.51 2.08
CA PRO A 177 6.19 -7.09 1.74
C PRO A 177 5.53 -6.77 0.40
N PHE A 178 4.64 -5.78 0.40
CA PHE A 178 3.86 -5.30 -0.74
C PHE A 178 2.90 -6.32 -1.40
N LEU A 179 3.37 -7.53 -1.74
CA LEU A 179 2.59 -8.56 -2.42
C LEU A 179 1.43 -9.07 -1.57
N GLY A 180 1.65 -9.29 -0.27
CA GLY A 180 0.61 -9.67 0.68
C GLY A 180 -0.53 -8.65 0.74
N PRO A 181 -0.23 -7.38 1.03
CA PRO A 181 -1.21 -6.29 0.95
C PRO A 181 -1.92 -6.16 -0.40
N ALA A 182 -1.19 -6.24 -1.52
CA ALA A 182 -1.78 -6.15 -2.84
C ALA A 182 -2.76 -7.31 -3.10
N LEU A 183 -2.42 -8.54 -2.68
CA LEU A 183 -3.31 -9.69 -2.76
C LEU A 183 -4.54 -9.52 -1.87
N TYR A 184 -4.38 -9.00 -0.65
CA TYR A 184 -5.51 -8.65 0.21
C TYR A 184 -6.46 -7.66 -0.49
N LEU A 185 -5.95 -6.62 -1.13
CA LEU A 185 -6.76 -5.64 -1.86
C LEU A 185 -7.54 -6.27 -3.02
N VAL A 186 -6.94 -7.24 -3.72
CA VAL A 186 -7.60 -8.01 -4.79
C VAL A 186 -8.71 -8.91 -4.24
N LEU A 187 -8.56 -9.46 -3.03
CA LEU A 187 -9.50 -10.43 -2.47
C LEU A 187 -10.58 -9.81 -1.56
N ARG A 188 -10.32 -8.67 -0.91
CA ARG A 188 -11.26 -8.03 0.05
C ARG A 188 -12.62 -7.71 -0.59
N PRO A 189 -13.77 -7.93 0.07
CA PRO A 189 -15.05 -7.51 -0.50
C PRO A 189 -15.08 -5.99 -0.72
N THR A 190 -15.75 -5.52 -1.76
CA THR A 190 -16.04 -4.08 -1.91
C THR A 190 -16.98 -3.65 -0.79
N VAL A 191 -16.90 -2.39 -0.36
CA VAL A 191 -17.73 -1.93 0.77
C VAL A 191 -19.23 -2.12 0.50
N SER A 192 -19.69 -1.92 -0.74
CA SER A 192 -21.09 -2.18 -1.13
C SER A 192 -21.49 -3.65 -0.98
N ALA A 193 -20.59 -4.60 -1.29
CA ALA A 193 -20.85 -6.02 -1.10
C ALA A 193 -20.88 -6.42 0.39
N SER A 194 -20.11 -5.74 1.25
CA SER A 194 -20.19 -5.97 2.71
C SER A 194 -21.48 -5.44 3.33
N LEU A 195 -22.06 -4.36 2.79
CA LEU A 195 -23.35 -3.82 3.24
C LEU A 195 -24.52 -4.73 2.85
N SER A 196 -24.49 -5.32 1.65
CA SER A 196 -25.52 -6.29 1.23
C SER A 196 -25.44 -7.62 1.98
N LEU A 197 -24.25 -8.06 2.40
CA LEU A 197 -24.06 -9.22 3.29
C LEU A 197 -24.63 -9.00 4.71
N SER A 198 -24.98 -7.77 5.08
CA SER A 198 -25.44 -7.41 6.42
C SER A 198 -26.93 -7.03 6.53
N GLY A 199 -27.78 -7.37 5.55
CA GLY A 199 -29.25 -7.29 5.73
C GLY A 199 -30.05 -8.24 4.83
N PRO A 200 -31.35 -8.51 5.12
CA PRO A 200 -31.97 -8.81 6.41
C PRO A 200 -32.09 -10.33 6.59
N ALA A 201 -31.30 -10.92 7.50
CA ALA A 201 -31.52 -12.29 7.98
C ALA A 201 -31.87 -12.32 9.48
N ALA A 202 -32.22 -11.16 10.05
CA ALA A 202 -32.40 -10.98 11.50
C ALA A 202 -33.74 -10.33 11.89
N SER A 203 -34.75 -10.41 11.02
CA SER A 203 -36.09 -9.86 11.31
C SER A 203 -37.21 -10.86 11.01
N GLU A 204 -37.02 -12.12 11.42
CA GLU A 204 -38.11 -13.11 11.55
C GLU A 204 -37.80 -14.00 12.76
N GLN A 205 -37.97 -13.45 13.96
CA GLN A 205 -38.20 -14.18 15.22
C GLN A 205 -38.43 -13.17 16.35
N GLU A 206 -39.62 -12.58 16.40
CA GLU A 206 -40.41 -12.39 17.62
C GLU A 206 -41.89 -12.15 17.27
#